data_AF-H5TGN3-F1
#
_entry.id   AF-H5TGN3-F1
#
_cell.length_a   1.000
_cell.length_b   1.000
_cell.length_c   1.000
_cell.angle_alpha   90.00
_cell.angle_beta   90.00
_cell.angle_gamma   90.00
#
_symmetry.space_group_name_H-M   'P 1'
#
loop_
_entity.id
_entity.type
_entity.pdbx_description
1 polymer ?
#
loop_
_entity_poly.entity_id
_entity_poly.type
_entity_poly.pdbx_seq_one_letter_code
_entity_poly.pdbx_strand_id
1 'polypeptide(L)' 'MAYTPKTRDERPVAILGGNRIPFARQDKAYAEVGNQDMFTAALDGLVSRFNLQGERLGMVAGGAVLKHS' A
#
# COMPACT_ATOMS: atom_id res chain seq x y z
N MET A 1 9.09 40.18 -6.13
CA MET A 1 9.42 39.28 -5.02
C MET A 1 9.63 37.90 -5.63
N ALA A 2 10.88 37.51 -5.89
CA ALA A 2 11.20 36.28 -6.63
C ALA A 2 11.22 35.08 -5.68
N TYR A 3 10.64 33.95 -6.12
CA TYR A 3 10.69 32.69 -5.40
C TYR A 3 12.10 32.08 -5.51
N THR A 4 12.81 31.98 -4.38
CA THR A 4 14.07 31.24 -4.29
C THR A 4 13.75 29.79 -3.93
N PRO A 5 14.01 28.81 -4.82
CA PRO A 5 13.83 27.40 -4.49
C PRO A 5 14.82 27.00 -3.40
N LYS A 6 14.31 26.36 -2.33
CA LYS A 6 15.12 25.78 -1.26
C LYS A 6 15.89 24.60 -1.83
N THR A 7 17.23 24.65 -1.84
CA THR A 7 18.07 23.50 -2.17
C THR A 7 17.82 22.41 -1.14
N ARG A 8 17.10 21.36 -1.52
CA ARG A 8 16.94 20.18 -0.69
C ARG A 8 18.12 19.27 -1.01
N ASP A 9 19.03 19.09 -0.06
CA ASP A 9 20.12 18.10 -0.16
C ASP A 9 19.59 16.65 -0.13
N GLU A 10 18.27 16.48 0.03
CA GLU A 10 17.56 15.21 0.05
C GLU A 10 17.05 14.86 -1.34
N ARG A 11 17.17 13.59 -1.73
CA ARG A 11 16.54 13.08 -2.96
C ARG A 11 15.02 13.21 -2.83
N PRO A 12 14.32 13.78 -3.83
CA PRO A 12 12.87 13.93 -3.77
C PRO A 12 12.18 12.55 -3.76
N VAL A 13 11.15 12.41 -2.94
CA VAL A 13 10.32 11.20 -2.82
C VAL A 13 8.87 11.59 -2.99
N ALA A 14 8.08 10.74 -3.65
CA ALA A 14 6.66 10.96 -3.90
C ALA A 14 5.85 9.68 -3.64
N ILE A 15 4.58 9.87 -3.28
CA ILE A 15 3.58 8.79 -3.23
C ILE A 15 2.85 8.79 -4.58
N LEU A 16 3.03 7.74 -5.37
CA LEU A 16 2.41 7.63 -6.70
C LEU A 16 0.90 7.33 -6.61
N GLY A 17 0.50 6.66 -5.54
CA GLY A 17 -0.89 6.46 -5.19
C GLY A 17 -1.06 5.34 -4.18
N GLY A 18 -2.30 4.84 -4.06
CA GLY A 18 -2.63 3.80 -3.08
C GLY A 18 -3.84 2.99 -3.49
N ASN A 19 -3.92 1.79 -2.92
CA ASN A 19 -5.04 0.89 -3.04
C ASN A 19 -5.31 0.21 -1.69
N ARG A 20 -6.57 -0.14 -1.43
CA ARG A 20 -6.98 -0.83 -0.20
C ARG A 20 -8.15 -1.75 -0.49
N ILE A 21 -8.29 -2.80 0.31
CA ILE A 21 -9.55 -3.53 0.39
C ILE A 21 -10.63 -2.69 1.10
N PRO A 22 -11.92 -2.91 0.82
CA PRO A 22 -13.01 -2.35 1.60
C PRO A 22 -12.85 -2.72 3.08
N PHE A 23 -13.15 -1.81 3.99
CA PHE A 23 -13.13 -2.13 5.41
C PHE A 23 -14.42 -2.85 5.78
N ALA A 24 -14.28 -3.99 6.42
CA ALA A 24 -15.40 -4.79 6.90
C ALA A 24 -15.34 -4.92 8.43
N ARG A 25 -16.51 -5.14 9.04
CA ARG A 25 -16.59 -5.52 10.45
C ARG A 25 -15.98 -6.91 10.64
N GLN A 26 -15.33 -7.12 11.78
CA GLN A 26 -14.83 -8.43 12.20
C GLN A 26 -15.95 -9.48 12.15
N ASP A 27 -15.61 -10.71 11.78
CA ASP A 27 -16.52 -11.86 11.69
C ASP A 27 -17.70 -11.65 10.71
N LYS A 28 -17.48 -10.82 9.67
CA LYS A 28 -18.45 -10.62 8.56
C LYS A 28 -17.84 -10.94 7.20
N ALA A 29 -17.68 -9.93 6.33
CA ALA A 29 -17.35 -10.12 4.92
C ALA A 29 -16.01 -10.82 4.67
N TYR A 30 -15.12 -10.82 5.68
CA TYR A 30 -13.81 -11.48 5.65
C TYR A 30 -13.64 -12.53 6.74
N ALA A 31 -14.74 -13.08 7.28
CA ALA A 31 -14.67 -14.03 8.41
C ALA A 31 -13.85 -15.29 8.09
N GLU A 32 -13.93 -15.76 6.84
CA GLU A 32 -13.33 -17.03 6.40
C GLU A 32 -12.03 -16.85 5.60
N VAL A 33 -11.49 -15.62 5.51
CA VAL A 33 -10.27 -15.34 4.72
C VAL A 33 -9.09 -14.95 5.60
N GLY A 34 -7.90 -15.36 5.20
CA GLY A 34 -6.68 -15.06 5.95
C GLY A 34 -6.20 -13.63 5.76
N ASN A 35 -5.38 -13.15 6.70
CA ASN A 35 -4.68 -11.86 6.57
C ASN A 35 -3.81 -11.79 5.31
N GLN A 36 -3.23 -12.93 4.89
CA GLN A 36 -2.45 -13.02 3.68
C GLN A 36 -3.32 -12.78 2.43
N ASP A 37 -4.50 -13.39 2.35
CA ASP A 37 -5.42 -13.21 1.21
C ASP A 37 -5.87 -11.76 1.11
N MET A 38 -6.21 -11.15 2.25
CA MET A 38 -6.57 -9.73 2.33
C MET A 38 -5.41 -8.81 1.90
N PHE A 39 -4.18 -9.12 2.32
CA PHE A 39 -2.99 -8.37 1.92
C PHE A 39 -2.69 -8.52 0.41
N THR A 40 -2.79 -9.74 -0.11
CA THR A 40 -2.64 -10.01 -1.54
C THR A 40 -3.68 -9.24 -2.35
N ALA A 41 -4.96 -9.25 -1.95
CA ALA A 41 -6.00 -8.50 -2.64
C ALA A 41 -5.73 -6.97 -2.66
N ALA A 42 -5.15 -6.41 -1.59
CA ALA A 42 -4.74 -5.01 -1.57
C ALA A 42 -3.60 -4.73 -2.56
N LEU A 43 -2.61 -5.62 -2.64
CA LEU A 43 -1.48 -5.53 -3.56
C LEU A 43 -1.91 -5.71 -5.02
N ASP A 44 -2.74 -6.71 -5.32
CA ASP A 44 -3.22 -6.98 -6.68
C ASP A 44 -3.99 -5.78 -7.24
N GLY A 45 -4.84 -5.16 -6.42
CA GLY A 45 -5.53 -3.94 -6.83
C GLY A 45 -4.60 -2.74 -6.98
N LEU A 46 -3.48 -2.65 -6.23
CA LEU A 46 -2.46 -1.63 -6.44
C LEU A 46 -1.76 -1.85 -7.79
N VAL A 47 -1.29 -3.06 -8.03
CA VAL A 47 -0.63 -3.46 -9.28
C VAL A 47 -1.53 -3.18 -10.48
N SER A 48 -2.80 -3.58 -10.41
CA SER A 48 -3.77 -3.33 -11.47
C SER A 48 -4.08 -1.85 -11.67
N ARG A 49 -4.20 -1.06 -10.60
CA ARG A 49 -4.55 0.36 -10.69
C ARG A 49 -3.45 1.23 -11.29
N PHE A 50 -2.19 0.83 -11.06
CA PHE A 50 -1.01 1.59 -11.50
C PHE A 50 -0.24 0.88 -12.62
N ASN A 51 -0.83 -0.16 -13.23
CA ASN A 51 -0.25 -0.95 -14.33
C ASN A 51 1.18 -1.45 -14.04
N LEU A 52 1.39 -2.07 -12.87
CA LEU A 52 2.71 -2.53 -12.40
C LEU A 52 2.98 -4.02 -12.69
N GLN A 53 2.20 -4.65 -13.56
CA GLN A 53 2.34 -6.07 -13.87
C GLN A 53 3.69 -6.36 -14.55
N GLY A 54 4.44 -7.33 -14.03
CA GLY A 54 5.76 -7.68 -14.54
C GLY A 54 6.88 -6.74 -14.13
N GLU A 55 6.57 -5.64 -13.44
CA GLU A 55 7.58 -4.69 -12.97
C GLU A 55 8.32 -5.22 -11.74
N ARG A 56 9.64 -4.98 -11.72
CA ARG A 56 10.48 -5.40 -10.59
C ARG A 56 10.47 -4.33 -9.51
N LEU A 57 9.81 -4.62 -8.39
CA LEU A 57 9.88 -3.78 -7.20
C LEU A 57 11.23 -3.93 -6.49
N GLY A 58 11.81 -2.81 -6.06
CA GLY A 58 13.04 -2.81 -5.27
C GLY A 58 12.81 -3.31 -3.84
N MET A 59 11.66 -2.98 -3.24
CA MET A 59 11.29 -3.38 -1.89
C MET A 59 9.77 -3.40 -1.75
N VAL A 60 9.27 -4.34 -0.95
CA VAL A 60 7.89 -4.39 -0.48
C VAL A 60 7.92 -4.56 1.04
N ALA A 61 7.17 -3.73 1.76
CA ALA A 61 7.06 -3.80 3.21
C ALA A 61 5.58 -3.83 3.60
N GLY A 62 5.22 -4.78 4.47
CA GLY A 62 3.87 -4.93 5.01
C GLY A 62 3.91 -4.99 6.54
N GLY A 63 2.92 -4.38 7.19
CA GLY A 63 2.77 -4.39 8.65
C GLY A 63 1.46 -5.03 9.06
N ALA A 64 1.50 -5.91 10.06
CA ALA A 64 0.32 -6.50 10.68
C ALA A 64 0.51 -6.53 12.19
N VAL A 65 -0.60 -6.33 12.92
CA VAL A 65 -0.65 -6.52 14.37
C VAL A 65 -1.50 -7.75 14.64
N LEU A 66 -1.02 -8.65 15.49
CA LEU A 66 -1.83 -9.73 16.02
C LEU A 66 -2.53 -9.20 17.27
N LYS A 67 -3.86 -9.34 17.36
CA LYS A 67 -4.51 -9.28 18.67
C LYS A 67 -4.20 -10.59 19.38
N HIS A 68 -3.38 -10.50 20.43
CA HIS A 68 -3.38 -11.51 21.48
C HIS A 68 -4.63 -11.26 22.33
N SER A 69 -5.37 -12.32 22.62
CA SER A 69 -6.45 -12.30 23.62
C SER A 69 -5.89 -12.03 25.01
#